data_AF-A0A7W9QEQ9-F1
#
_entry.id   AF-A0A7W9QEQ9-F1
#
_cell.length_a   1.000
_cell.length_b   1.000
_cell.length_c   1.000
_cell.angle_alpha   90.00
_cell.angle_beta   90.00
_cell.angle_gamma   90.00
#
_symmetry.space_group_name_H-M   'P 1'
#
loop_
_entity.id
_entity.type
_entity.pdbx_description
1 polymer ?
#
loop_
_entity_poly.entity_id
_entity_poly.type
_entity_poly.pdbx_seq_one_letter_code
_entity_poly.pdbx_strand_id
1 'polypeptide(L)'
;MTTALHYQVLTHPHPLPASTPTTPSTATTYIIITNHNAATVTWKKILVTVPTGDKPKDLTNNPDSIRPGVQGEAHGAQFSRTRNNNIFEAIPGKGFDKMLQGQVLVLQLGNISINASDGLSVLTIDELTEVATTRHASLGILKLPADDIPAPPQPDIPRNFHPEKQLIDTTRKQEPENVKLLWNGPRDAEYTILPDGGTPQEGEQSWSPKMPPARDTTYTLKATHRDKTYYLTTTVHIRKPTYEEGVYVPELQWKPGEPWIHFAEDRVEIRVGQGWSKLSAGTVDTTTVIAEEEIQASKLSATTVATQNLMPLQETE
;
A
#
# COMPACT_ATOMS: atom_id res chain seq x y z
N MET A 1 49.12 9.41 13.64
CA MET A 1 49.22 9.18 12.18
C MET A 1 47.82 8.96 11.65
N THR A 2 47.41 9.69 10.62
CA THR A 2 46.11 9.57 9.96
C THR A 2 46.18 8.52 8.84
N THR A 3 45.05 7.91 8.51
CA THR A 3 44.89 7.04 7.33
C THR A 3 45.24 7.77 6.03
N ALA A 4 45.68 7.07 4.97
CA ALA A 4 45.79 7.72 3.65
C ALA A 4 44.41 7.92 3.04
N LEU A 5 43.50 6.98 3.23
CA LEU A 5 42.15 7.08 2.73
C LEU A 5 41.24 7.68 3.79
N HIS A 6 40.19 8.36 3.34
CA HIS A 6 39.13 8.85 4.19
C HIS A 6 38.02 7.81 4.25
N TYR A 7 37.43 7.64 5.45
CA TYR A 7 36.43 6.63 5.73
C TYR A 7 35.18 7.28 6.32
N GLN A 8 34.03 6.91 5.78
CA GLN A 8 32.71 7.27 6.29
C GLN A 8 31.84 6.03 6.38
N VAL A 9 30.92 6.02 7.34
CA VAL A 9 29.94 4.94 7.49
C VAL A 9 28.52 5.47 7.28
N LEU A 10 27.73 4.73 6.52
CA LEU A 10 26.28 4.90 6.42
C LEU A 10 25.59 3.60 6.82
N THR A 11 24.41 3.70 7.40
CA THR A 11 23.60 2.55 7.77
C THR A 11 22.24 2.60 7.11
N HIS A 12 21.66 1.44 6.86
CA HIS A 12 20.27 1.30 6.48
C HIS A 12 19.61 0.19 7.32
N PRO A 13 18.57 0.51 8.12
CA PRO A 13 18.02 1.86 8.37
C PRO A 13 19.01 2.82 9.08
N HIS A 14 18.65 4.10 9.20
CA HIS A 14 19.42 5.09 9.98
C HIS A 14 18.48 5.98 10.80
N PRO A 15 18.69 6.11 12.13
CA PRO A 15 19.61 5.32 12.98
C PRO A 15 19.25 3.81 13.00
N LEU A 16 20.13 2.97 13.57
CA LEU A 16 19.86 1.52 13.65
C LEU A 16 18.93 1.19 14.84
N PRO A 17 17.86 0.41 14.65
CA PRO A 17 17.09 -0.12 15.76
C PRO A 17 17.85 -1.26 16.43
N ALA A 18 17.96 -1.21 17.76
CA ALA A 18 18.37 -2.35 18.56
C ALA A 18 17.31 -3.47 18.44
N SER A 19 17.76 -4.73 18.44
CA SER A 19 16.83 -5.87 18.35
C SER A 19 16.02 -6.04 19.64
N THR A 20 14.80 -6.50 19.52
CA THR A 20 14.01 -6.98 20.68
C THR A 20 13.72 -8.47 20.54
N PRO A 21 13.34 -9.18 21.62
CA PRO A 21 12.98 -10.60 21.54
C PRO A 21 11.83 -10.89 20.56
N THR A 22 10.93 -9.94 20.35
CA THR A 22 9.76 -10.06 19.46
C THR A 22 9.98 -9.44 18.09
N THR A 23 11.00 -8.59 17.93
CA THR A 23 11.28 -7.84 16.70
C THR A 23 12.79 -7.80 16.46
N PRO A 24 13.37 -8.86 15.83
CA PRO A 24 14.77 -8.85 15.46
C PRO A 24 15.03 -7.75 14.41
N SER A 25 16.11 -7.02 14.60
CA SER A 25 16.54 -5.94 13.72
C SER A 25 17.68 -6.42 12.82
N THR A 26 17.55 -6.18 11.52
CA THR A 26 18.59 -6.43 10.53
C THR A 26 18.99 -5.13 9.86
N ALA A 27 20.27 -5.03 9.51
CA ALA A 27 20.81 -3.82 8.92
C ALA A 27 21.81 -4.10 7.80
N THR A 28 22.05 -3.06 7.01
CA THR A 28 23.19 -2.98 6.11
C THR A 28 24.04 -1.78 6.50
N THR A 29 25.35 -1.98 6.55
CA THR A 29 26.33 -0.91 6.74
C THR A 29 27.13 -0.72 5.45
N TYR A 30 27.28 0.52 5.00
CA TYR A 30 28.11 0.91 3.88
C TYR A 30 29.31 1.70 4.40
N ILE A 31 30.51 1.26 4.05
CA ILE A 31 31.77 1.93 4.36
C ILE A 31 32.24 2.59 3.07
N ILE A 32 32.14 3.91 3.04
CA ILE A 32 32.55 4.75 1.90
C ILE A 32 34.01 5.13 2.12
N ILE A 33 34.84 4.79 1.15
CA ILE A 33 36.29 4.98 1.19
C ILE A 33 36.65 5.92 0.05
N THR A 34 37.34 7.01 0.36
CA THR A 34 37.66 8.07 -0.61
C THR A 34 39.11 8.50 -0.50
N ASN A 35 39.74 8.83 -1.63
CA ASN A 35 41.05 9.47 -1.63
C ASN A 35 40.88 10.98 -1.74
N HIS A 36 41.00 11.68 -0.62
CA HIS A 36 40.97 13.15 -0.57
C HIS A 36 42.33 13.81 -0.85
N ASN A 37 43.41 13.02 -0.96
CA ASN A 37 44.74 13.57 -1.22
C ASN A 37 44.89 13.91 -2.70
N ALA A 38 45.72 14.92 -2.99
CA ALA A 38 46.12 15.24 -4.36
C ALA A 38 46.94 14.11 -5.03
N ALA A 39 47.63 13.30 -4.22
CA ALA A 39 48.41 12.17 -4.70
C ALA A 39 47.58 10.89 -4.79
N THR A 40 47.89 10.05 -5.78
CA THR A 40 47.37 8.69 -5.89
C THR A 40 47.80 7.85 -4.69
N VAL A 41 46.85 7.13 -4.09
CA VAL A 41 47.12 6.22 -2.97
C VAL A 41 47.15 4.78 -3.47
N THR A 42 48.28 4.11 -3.32
CA THR A 42 48.38 2.65 -3.53
C THR A 42 47.95 1.94 -2.24
N TRP A 43 46.82 1.23 -2.28
CA TRP A 43 46.30 0.45 -1.17
C TRP A 43 46.49 -1.04 -1.43
N LYS A 44 46.79 -1.80 -0.38
CA LYS A 44 47.03 -3.25 -0.47
C LYS A 44 45.91 -4.04 0.18
N LYS A 45 45.44 -3.57 1.32
CA LYS A 45 44.48 -4.27 2.16
C LYS A 45 43.75 -3.30 3.06
N ILE A 46 42.46 -3.53 3.27
CA ILE A 46 41.68 -2.83 4.28
C ILE A 46 40.98 -3.90 5.11
N LEU A 47 41.25 -3.93 6.41
CA LEU A 47 40.57 -4.82 7.34
C LEU A 47 39.50 -4.03 8.09
N VAL A 48 38.30 -4.57 8.14
CA VAL A 48 37.17 -4.03 8.87
C VAL A 48 36.83 -5.01 9.99
N THR A 49 37.05 -4.60 11.23
CA THR A 49 36.68 -5.38 12.41
C THR A 49 35.33 -4.93 12.92
N VAL A 50 34.38 -5.87 12.96
CA VAL A 50 33.04 -5.68 13.53
C VAL A 50 33.06 -6.09 15.01
N PRO A 51 32.62 -5.24 15.95
CA PRO A 51 32.55 -5.60 17.36
C PRO A 51 31.41 -6.60 17.59
N THR A 52 31.70 -7.72 18.25
CA THR A 52 30.77 -8.84 18.41
C THR A 52 30.51 -9.20 19.86
N GLY A 53 29.24 -9.41 20.22
CA GLY A 53 28.77 -9.72 21.56
C GLY A 53 27.40 -9.09 21.85
N ASP A 54 26.98 -9.16 23.12
CA ASP A 54 25.67 -8.70 23.57
C ASP A 54 25.70 -7.34 24.29
N LYS A 55 26.85 -6.65 24.34
CA LYS A 55 26.99 -5.38 25.08
C LYS A 55 26.63 -4.17 24.19
N PRO A 56 26.37 -2.98 24.77
CA PRO A 56 26.15 -1.73 24.03
C PRO A 56 27.18 -1.44 22.94
N LYS A 57 28.47 -1.71 23.22
CA LYS A 57 29.59 -1.50 22.29
C LYS A 57 29.64 -2.50 21.13
N ASP A 58 28.96 -3.64 21.25
CA ASP A 58 28.98 -4.72 20.27
C ASP A 58 27.87 -4.50 19.24
N LEU A 59 28.15 -4.67 17.95
CA LEU A 59 27.16 -4.40 16.89
C LEU A 59 26.22 -5.58 16.69
N THR A 60 26.76 -6.80 16.76
CA THR A 60 26.05 -8.05 16.50
C THR A 60 26.51 -9.13 17.46
N ASN A 61 25.63 -10.06 17.83
CA ASN A 61 26.01 -11.30 18.49
C ASN A 61 26.10 -12.49 17.51
N ASN A 62 25.79 -12.25 16.23
CA ASN A 62 25.81 -13.26 15.17
C ASN A 62 26.62 -12.74 13.96
N PRO A 63 27.96 -12.69 14.05
CA PRO A 63 28.79 -12.25 12.93
C PRO A 63 28.57 -13.08 11.67
N ASP A 64 28.18 -14.36 11.78
CA ASP A 64 27.92 -15.27 10.65
C ASP A 64 26.72 -14.88 9.78
N SER A 65 25.84 -14.03 10.28
CA SER A 65 24.77 -13.42 9.49
C SER A 65 25.28 -12.43 8.42
N ILE A 66 26.45 -11.82 8.65
CA ILE A 66 26.96 -10.73 7.81
C ILE A 66 27.37 -11.23 6.42
N ARG A 67 26.95 -10.51 5.40
CA ARG A 67 27.26 -10.75 3.98
C ARG A 67 28.12 -9.59 3.45
N PRO A 68 29.44 -9.79 3.27
CA PRO A 68 30.29 -8.76 2.70
C PRO A 68 30.02 -8.61 1.19
N GLY A 69 30.11 -7.38 0.69
CA GLY A 69 30.00 -7.07 -0.73
C GLY A 69 30.72 -5.78 -1.10
N VAL A 70 30.88 -5.54 -2.40
CA VAL A 70 31.40 -4.28 -2.95
C VAL A 70 30.30 -3.67 -3.82
N GLN A 71 30.09 -2.36 -3.69
CA GLN A 71 29.05 -1.63 -4.40
C GLN A 71 29.66 -0.62 -5.40
N GLY A 72 28.92 -0.32 -6.47
CA GLY A 72 29.29 0.67 -7.49
C GLY A 72 30.32 0.18 -8.51
N GLU A 73 30.97 1.12 -9.19
CA GLU A 73 31.92 0.88 -10.30
C GLU A 73 33.31 0.40 -9.85
N ALA A 74 33.45 -0.07 -8.61
CA ALA A 74 34.69 -0.66 -8.09
C ALA A 74 34.93 -2.07 -8.65
N HIS A 75 34.91 -2.19 -9.98
CA HIS A 75 35.03 -3.41 -10.76
C HIS A 75 36.39 -4.07 -10.52
N GLY A 76 36.46 -4.93 -9.50
CA GLY A 76 37.61 -5.79 -9.25
C GLY A 76 37.99 -5.92 -7.78
N ALA A 77 37.64 -4.95 -6.92
CA ALA A 77 37.89 -5.10 -5.49
C ALA A 77 37.11 -6.30 -4.94
N GLN A 78 37.77 -7.10 -4.11
CA GLN A 78 37.15 -8.22 -3.41
C GLN A 78 36.97 -7.83 -1.96
N PHE A 79 35.79 -8.09 -1.40
CA PHE A 79 35.52 -7.91 0.01
C PHE A 79 34.94 -9.20 0.57
N SER A 80 35.69 -9.85 1.46
CA SER A 80 35.35 -11.17 1.96
C SER A 80 35.63 -11.28 3.45
N ARG A 81 35.09 -12.32 4.07
CA ARG A 81 35.35 -12.60 5.48
C ARG A 81 36.68 -13.31 5.62
N THR A 82 37.47 -12.93 6.62
CA THR A 82 38.71 -13.65 6.96
C THR A 82 38.40 -14.93 7.73
N ARG A 83 39.44 -15.70 8.11
CA ARG A 83 39.29 -16.83 9.04
C ARG A 83 38.81 -16.41 10.44
N ASN A 84 38.99 -15.14 10.80
CA ASN A 84 38.40 -14.60 12.01
C ASN A 84 37.01 -14.06 11.66
N ASN A 85 35.96 -14.63 12.27
CA ASN A 85 34.57 -14.42 11.84
C ASN A 85 34.10 -12.96 11.91
N ASN A 86 34.75 -12.11 12.70
CA ASN A 86 34.40 -10.71 12.85
C ASN A 86 35.30 -9.73 12.07
N ILE A 87 36.28 -10.22 11.31
CA ILE A 87 37.17 -9.41 10.48
C ILE A 87 36.86 -9.66 9.00
N PHE A 88 36.61 -8.58 8.28
CA PHE A 88 36.33 -8.57 6.85
C PHE A 88 37.46 -7.86 6.12
N GLU A 89 37.92 -8.44 5.02
CA GLU A 89 39.10 -8.02 4.30
C GLU A 89 38.73 -7.57 2.89
N ALA A 90 39.13 -6.34 2.56
CA ALA A 90 39.11 -5.84 1.20
C ALA A 90 40.51 -5.94 0.59
N ILE A 91 40.58 -6.46 -0.64
CA ILE A 91 41.80 -6.56 -1.45
C ILE A 91 41.50 -5.93 -2.82
N PRO A 92 42.44 -5.16 -3.40
CA PRO A 92 42.25 -4.61 -4.73
C PRO A 92 42.17 -5.72 -5.79
N GLY A 93 41.30 -5.49 -6.77
CA GLY A 93 41.35 -6.25 -8.02
C GLY A 93 42.57 -5.91 -8.85
N LYS A 94 42.78 -6.68 -9.91
CA LYS A 94 43.83 -6.39 -10.89
C LYS A 94 43.64 -4.98 -11.47
N GLY A 95 44.61 -4.09 -11.22
CA GLY A 95 44.58 -2.70 -11.68
C GLY A 95 43.75 -1.74 -10.83
N PHE A 96 43.23 -2.19 -9.68
CA PHE A 96 42.44 -1.38 -8.74
C PHE A 96 43.18 -1.12 -7.41
N ASP A 97 44.50 -1.36 -7.39
CA ASP A 97 45.39 -1.11 -6.25
C ASP A 97 45.71 0.37 -6.06
N LYS A 98 45.34 1.22 -7.01
CA LYS A 98 45.56 2.67 -7.00
C LYS A 98 44.24 3.41 -6.95
N MET A 99 44.02 4.20 -5.89
CA MET A 99 42.92 5.16 -5.82
C MET A 99 43.40 6.55 -6.22
N LEU A 100 42.89 7.07 -7.33
CA LEU A 100 43.07 8.46 -7.76
C LEU A 100 42.31 9.42 -6.85
N GLN A 101 42.67 10.71 -6.88
CA GLN A 101 41.96 11.75 -6.15
C GLN A 101 40.47 11.75 -6.50
N GLY A 102 39.60 11.77 -5.48
CA GLY A 102 38.15 11.79 -5.63
C GLY A 102 37.51 10.44 -5.97
N GLN A 103 38.29 9.39 -6.23
CA GLN A 103 37.73 8.05 -6.43
C GLN A 103 37.12 7.51 -5.13
N VAL A 104 36.06 6.73 -5.31
CA VAL A 104 35.24 6.15 -4.24
C VAL A 104 35.27 4.63 -4.35
N LEU A 105 35.48 3.95 -3.22
CA LEU A 105 35.23 2.52 -3.04
C LEU A 105 34.17 2.35 -1.95
N VAL A 106 33.12 1.57 -2.23
CA VAL A 106 32.06 1.31 -1.25
C VAL A 106 32.08 -0.16 -0.86
N LEU A 107 32.45 -0.43 0.40
CA LEU A 107 32.34 -1.76 1.00
C LEU A 107 30.99 -1.89 1.70
N GLN A 108 30.35 -3.03 1.58
CA GLN A 108 29.06 -3.32 2.19
C GLN A 108 29.19 -4.48 3.17
N LEU A 109 28.63 -4.30 4.37
CA LEU A 109 28.33 -5.35 5.33
C LEU A 109 26.81 -5.49 5.38
N GLY A 110 26.25 -6.43 4.60
CA GLY A 110 24.81 -6.67 4.53
C GLY A 110 24.33 -7.69 5.55
N ASN A 111 23.02 -7.71 5.80
CA ASN A 111 22.35 -8.70 6.65
C ASN A 111 22.97 -8.83 8.05
N ILE A 112 23.35 -7.71 8.65
CA ILE A 112 23.87 -7.67 10.01
C ILE A 112 22.70 -7.84 10.98
N SER A 113 22.68 -8.91 11.76
CA SER A 113 21.75 -9.05 12.89
C SER A 113 22.18 -8.11 14.01
N ILE A 114 21.44 -7.05 14.28
CA ILE A 114 21.79 -6.08 15.33
C ILE A 114 21.55 -6.71 16.70
N ASN A 115 22.44 -6.50 17.67
CA ASN A 115 22.21 -7.01 19.02
C ASN A 115 21.11 -6.21 19.76
N ALA A 116 20.69 -6.70 20.93
CA ALA A 116 19.58 -6.11 21.67
C ALA A 116 19.97 -4.88 22.52
N SER A 117 21.25 -4.73 22.85
CA SER A 117 21.74 -3.62 23.67
C SER A 117 21.91 -2.37 22.80
N ASP A 118 21.17 -1.31 23.11
CA ASP A 118 21.36 0.01 22.51
C ASP A 118 22.71 0.64 22.88
N GLY A 119 23.16 1.62 22.10
CA GLY A 119 24.43 2.31 22.31
C GLY A 119 25.31 2.44 21.06
N LEU A 120 26.49 3.02 21.26
CA LEU A 120 27.47 3.26 20.19
C LEU A 120 28.39 2.05 20.00
N SER A 121 28.32 1.43 18.83
CA SER A 121 29.31 0.46 18.36
C SER A 121 30.37 1.14 17.50
N VAL A 122 31.61 0.68 17.56
CA VAL A 122 32.71 1.25 16.78
C VAL A 122 33.34 0.17 15.92
N LEU A 123 33.25 0.33 14.59
CA LEU A 123 34.03 -0.48 13.66
C LEU A 123 35.48 0.00 13.67
N THR A 124 36.42 -0.94 13.69
CA THR A 124 37.85 -0.62 13.56
C THR A 124 38.31 -0.91 12.14
N ILE A 125 39.05 0.03 11.56
CA ILE A 125 39.64 -0.09 10.23
C ILE A 125 41.15 -0.15 10.35
N ASP A 126 41.76 -1.19 9.77
CA ASP A 126 43.20 -1.27 9.57
C ASP A 126 43.51 -1.12 8.07
N GLU A 127 44.11 0.01 7.71
CA GLU A 127 44.52 0.34 6.35
C GLU A 127 45.98 -0.06 6.14
N LEU A 128 46.24 -0.88 5.13
CA LEU A 128 47.57 -1.26 4.68
C LEU A 128 47.85 -0.65 3.30
N THR A 129 48.85 0.23 3.25
CA THR A 129 49.33 0.86 2.02
C THR A 129 50.68 0.27 1.59
N GLU A 130 51.19 0.73 0.44
CA GLU A 130 52.49 0.28 -0.08
C GLU A 130 53.65 0.47 0.91
N VAL A 131 53.61 1.54 1.71
CA VAL A 131 54.66 1.95 2.68
C VAL A 131 54.70 1.08 3.95
N ALA A 132 54.08 -0.11 3.92
CA ALA A 132 54.13 -1.16 4.95
C ALA A 132 53.81 -0.72 6.39
N THR A 133 53.14 0.43 6.56
CA THR A 133 52.71 0.94 7.86
C THR A 133 51.20 0.76 7.95
N THR A 134 50.74 0.01 8.95
CA THR A 134 49.32 -0.09 9.27
C THR A 134 48.82 1.22 9.85
N ARG A 135 47.71 1.73 9.32
CA ARG A 135 47.05 2.94 9.80
C ARG A 135 45.66 2.58 10.30
N HIS A 136 45.20 3.27 11.34
CA HIS A 136 43.96 2.93 12.02
C HIS A 136 42.92 4.04 11.84
N ALA A 137 41.68 3.63 11.60
CA ALA A 137 40.51 4.50 11.69
C ALA A 137 39.39 3.82 12.47
N SER A 138 38.42 4.62 12.92
CA SER A 138 37.28 4.16 13.70
C SER A 138 35.99 4.78 13.16
N LEU A 139 34.95 3.96 13.00
CA LEU A 139 33.66 4.38 12.47
C LEU A 139 32.57 4.07 13.49
N GLY A 140 31.94 5.11 14.03
CA GLY A 140 30.87 4.98 15.01
C GLY A 140 29.53 4.66 14.36
N ILE A 141 28.80 3.71 14.93
CA ILE A 141 27.46 3.29 14.54
C ILE A 141 26.56 3.33 15.77
N LEU A 142 25.55 4.19 15.75
CA LEU A 142 24.59 4.35 16.83
C LEU A 142 23.41 3.38 16.66
N LYS A 143 23.15 2.59 17.70
CA LYS A 143 21.92 1.81 17.84
C LYS A 143 21.03 2.48 18.89
N LEU A 144 19.75 2.62 18.60
CA LEU A 144 18.75 3.19 19.50
C LEU A 144 17.63 2.18 19.75
N PRO A 145 16.92 2.28 20.89
CA PRO A 145 15.62 1.65 21.05
C PRO A 145 14.69 2.05 19.91
N ALA A 146 13.85 1.13 19.43
CA ALA A 146 12.96 1.39 18.30
C ALA A 146 12.02 2.59 18.54
N ASP A 147 11.57 2.77 19.78
CA ASP A 147 10.68 3.87 20.18
C ASP A 147 11.39 5.24 20.22
N ASP A 148 12.71 5.26 20.29
CA ASP A 148 13.53 6.49 20.27
C ASP A 148 13.92 6.90 18.84
N ILE A 149 13.66 6.05 17.84
CA ILE A 149 13.91 6.38 16.44
C ILE A 149 12.75 7.26 15.96
N PRO A 150 13.01 8.53 15.61
CA PRO A 150 11.96 9.39 15.10
C PRO A 150 11.40 8.77 13.81
N ALA A 151 10.07 8.71 13.71
CA ALA A 151 9.42 8.30 12.47
C ALA A 151 9.94 9.17 11.32
N PRO A 152 10.19 8.59 10.13
CA PRO A 152 10.62 9.37 8.98
C PRO A 152 9.63 10.51 8.77
N PRO A 153 10.12 11.73 8.47
CA PRO A 153 9.25 12.87 8.26
C PRO A 153 8.25 12.50 7.19
N GLN A 154 6.97 12.67 7.52
CA GLN A 154 5.92 12.34 6.60
C GLN A 154 6.06 13.22 5.35
N PRO A 155 5.91 12.65 4.15
CA PRO A 155 5.96 13.42 2.92
C PRO A 155 5.00 14.61 2.98
N ASP A 156 5.50 15.80 2.67
CA ASP A 156 4.73 17.05 2.65
C ASP A 156 3.88 17.17 1.38
N ILE A 157 3.02 16.17 1.19
CA ILE A 157 2.10 16.04 0.07
C ILE A 157 0.73 15.53 0.57
N PRO A 158 -0.36 15.85 -0.15
CA PRO A 158 -1.68 15.29 0.09
C PRO A 158 -1.68 13.76 0.02
N ARG A 159 -2.26 13.08 1.02
CA ARG A 159 -2.32 11.62 1.14
C ARG A 159 -3.49 11.17 2.02
N ASN A 160 -3.73 9.86 2.03
CA ASN A 160 -4.70 9.21 2.91
C ASN A 160 -6.12 9.83 2.82
N PHE A 161 -6.62 10.07 1.60
CA PHE A 161 -7.98 10.54 1.42
C PHE A 161 -8.98 9.39 1.56
N HIS A 162 -9.83 9.44 2.59
CA HIS A 162 -10.77 8.36 2.90
C HIS A 162 -12.01 8.90 3.61
N PRO A 163 -13.13 8.16 3.62
CA PRO A 163 -14.24 8.48 4.49
C PRO A 163 -13.94 8.04 5.94
N GLU A 164 -14.51 8.76 6.90
CA GLU A 164 -14.47 8.39 8.33
C GLU A 164 -15.17 7.03 8.56
N LYS A 165 -16.24 6.75 7.80
CA LYS A 165 -16.93 5.46 7.74
C LYS A 165 -17.12 5.03 6.29
N GLN A 166 -16.73 3.80 5.97
CA GLN A 166 -16.87 3.27 4.60
C GLN A 166 -18.33 3.02 4.20
N LEU A 167 -19.19 2.66 5.17
CA LEU A 167 -20.60 2.35 4.95
C LEU A 167 -21.47 3.30 5.79
N ILE A 168 -22.30 4.10 5.13
CA ILE A 168 -23.14 5.14 5.73
C ILE A 168 -24.62 4.73 5.63
N ASP A 169 -25.35 4.87 6.74
CA ASP A 169 -26.81 4.71 6.75
C ASP A 169 -27.53 6.07 6.80
N THR A 170 -27.88 6.57 5.62
CA THR A 170 -28.59 7.85 5.44
C THR A 170 -30.08 7.76 5.79
N THR A 171 -30.61 6.56 6.08
CA THR A 171 -32.05 6.31 6.28
C THR A 171 -32.50 6.32 7.74
N ARG A 172 -31.57 6.50 8.68
CA ARG A 172 -31.90 6.54 10.11
C ARG A 172 -32.72 7.78 10.43
N LYS A 173 -33.98 7.57 10.85
CA LYS A 173 -34.95 8.63 11.15
C LYS A 173 -34.55 9.56 12.31
N GLN A 174 -33.74 9.07 13.25
CA GLN A 174 -33.38 9.82 14.45
C GLN A 174 -32.07 10.60 14.30
N GLU A 175 -31.12 10.07 13.52
CA GLU A 175 -29.83 10.70 13.26
C GLU A 175 -29.24 10.09 11.97
N PRO A 176 -29.49 10.69 10.80
CA PRO A 176 -28.90 10.21 9.55
C PRO A 176 -27.39 10.37 9.63
N GLU A 177 -26.65 9.31 9.29
CA GLU A 177 -25.20 9.39 9.25
C GLU A 177 -24.77 10.29 8.09
N ASN A 178 -23.89 11.26 8.39
CA ASN A 178 -23.32 12.14 7.37
C ASN A 178 -22.00 11.60 6.84
N VAL A 179 -21.74 11.90 5.57
CA VAL A 179 -20.42 11.64 4.97
C VAL A 179 -19.42 12.64 5.53
N LYS A 180 -18.29 12.15 6.02
CA LYS A 180 -17.15 12.96 6.40
C LYS A 180 -15.90 12.36 5.77
N LEU A 181 -15.24 13.14 4.94
CA LEU A 181 -14.01 12.78 4.25
C LEU A 181 -12.84 13.39 5.01
N LEU A 182 -11.76 12.64 5.14
CA LEU A 182 -10.55 12.99 5.87
C LEU A 182 -9.34 12.81 4.95
N TRP A 183 -8.31 13.63 5.13
CA TRP A 183 -7.01 13.46 4.47
C TRP A 183 -5.87 13.97 5.34
N ASN A 184 -4.64 13.69 4.92
CA ASN A 184 -3.43 14.30 5.47
C ASN A 184 -2.77 15.14 4.37
N GLY A 185 -2.21 16.30 4.71
CA GLY A 185 -1.45 17.08 3.74
C GLY A 185 -0.99 18.44 4.27
N PRO A 186 -0.27 19.20 3.44
CA PRO A 186 0.16 20.56 3.77
C PRO A 186 -1.04 21.45 4.12
N ARG A 187 -0.89 22.34 5.11
CA ARG A 187 -1.97 23.26 5.53
C ARG A 187 -2.13 24.45 4.57
N ASP A 188 -1.07 24.77 3.84
CA ASP A 188 -0.96 25.81 2.82
C ASP A 188 -1.33 25.31 1.41
N ALA A 189 -1.79 24.06 1.27
CA ALA A 189 -2.29 23.53 0.02
C ALA A 189 -3.76 23.96 -0.21
N GLU A 190 -4.11 24.23 -1.46
CA GLU A 190 -5.49 24.50 -1.87
C GLU A 190 -6.21 23.18 -2.13
N TYR A 191 -7.32 22.93 -1.42
CA TYR A 191 -8.09 21.70 -1.55
C TYR A 191 -9.47 21.94 -2.19
N THR A 192 -9.88 21.03 -3.07
CA THR A 192 -11.22 21.02 -3.66
C THR A 192 -11.73 19.58 -3.77
N ILE A 193 -12.98 19.35 -3.37
CA ILE A 193 -13.66 18.06 -3.49
C ILE A 193 -14.54 18.06 -4.74
N LEU A 194 -14.39 17.06 -5.58
CA LEU A 194 -15.23 16.81 -6.76
C LEU A 194 -16.09 15.55 -6.51
N PRO A 195 -17.32 15.47 -7.06
CA PRO A 195 -17.93 16.43 -8.00
C PRO A 195 -18.55 17.67 -7.35
N ASP A 196 -18.77 17.68 -6.03
CA ASP A 196 -19.58 18.70 -5.35
C ASP A 196 -18.98 20.12 -5.37
N GLY A 197 -17.72 20.28 -5.80
CA GLY A 197 -17.02 21.57 -5.89
C GLY A 197 -16.74 22.20 -4.52
N GLY A 198 -16.88 21.43 -3.45
CA GLY A 198 -16.72 21.91 -2.09
C GLY A 198 -15.26 22.22 -1.78
N THR A 199 -14.99 23.42 -1.28
CA THR A 199 -13.70 23.76 -0.66
C THR A 199 -13.80 23.51 0.85
N PRO A 200 -12.91 22.69 1.43
CA PRO A 200 -12.77 22.58 2.88
C PRO A 200 -12.52 23.96 3.51
N GLN A 201 -12.86 24.13 4.79
CA GLN A 201 -12.48 25.34 5.51
C GLN A 201 -10.95 25.44 5.62
N GLU A 202 -10.43 26.66 5.67
CA GLU A 202 -8.99 26.90 5.75
C GLU A 202 -8.40 26.21 6.99
N GLY A 203 -7.39 25.36 6.77
CA GLY A 203 -6.74 24.58 7.83
C GLY A 203 -7.49 23.31 8.26
N GLU A 204 -8.70 23.06 7.76
CA GLU A 204 -9.40 21.79 7.99
C GLU A 204 -8.99 20.73 6.96
N GLN A 205 -8.55 19.58 7.46
CA GLN A 205 -8.25 18.40 6.65
C GLN A 205 -9.45 17.43 6.61
N SER A 206 -10.65 18.01 6.64
CA SER A 206 -11.91 17.30 6.61
C SER A 206 -12.97 18.05 5.82
N TRP A 207 -13.90 17.32 5.22
CA TRP A 207 -15.02 17.92 4.49
C TRP A 207 -16.24 16.99 4.48
N SER A 208 -17.42 17.59 4.46
CA SER A 208 -18.70 16.90 4.35
C SER A 208 -19.57 17.53 3.27
N PRO A 209 -20.28 16.74 2.45
CA PRO A 209 -21.22 17.29 1.48
C PRO A 209 -22.40 17.95 2.21
N LYS A 210 -22.99 18.98 1.58
CA LYS A 210 -24.17 19.69 2.14
C LYS A 210 -25.39 18.78 2.24
N MET A 211 -25.51 17.82 1.33
CA MET A 211 -26.54 16.79 1.33
C MET A 211 -25.86 15.44 1.24
N PRO A 212 -26.28 14.44 2.04
CA PRO A 212 -25.74 13.10 1.93
C PRO A 212 -26.10 12.51 0.56
N PRO A 213 -25.20 11.73 -0.08
CA PRO A 213 -25.47 11.15 -1.37
C PRO A 213 -26.55 10.06 -1.26
N ALA A 214 -27.41 9.99 -2.28
CA ALA A 214 -28.48 9.00 -2.39
C ALA A 214 -27.95 7.57 -2.60
N ARG A 215 -26.75 7.43 -3.18
CA ARG A 215 -26.12 6.17 -3.59
C ARG A 215 -24.61 6.22 -3.39
N ASP A 216 -23.96 5.09 -3.61
CA ASP A 216 -22.50 5.00 -3.59
C ASP A 216 -21.88 6.09 -4.46
N THR A 217 -20.95 6.84 -3.88
CA THR A 217 -20.38 8.02 -4.52
C THR A 217 -18.87 8.03 -4.37
N THR A 218 -18.18 8.20 -5.49
CA THR A 218 -16.74 8.41 -5.51
C THR A 218 -16.44 9.89 -5.49
N TYR A 219 -15.72 10.33 -4.46
CA TYR A 219 -15.22 11.68 -4.32
C TYR A 219 -13.77 11.74 -4.79
N THR A 220 -13.38 12.89 -5.34
CA THR A 220 -11.99 13.19 -5.70
C THR A 220 -11.51 14.43 -4.94
N LEU A 221 -10.46 14.29 -4.15
CA LEU A 221 -9.71 15.42 -3.58
C LEU A 221 -8.70 15.89 -4.63
N LYS A 222 -8.94 17.07 -5.20
CA LYS A 222 -7.94 17.83 -5.95
C LYS A 222 -7.19 18.71 -4.96
N ALA A 223 -5.87 18.61 -4.95
CA ALA A 223 -5.02 19.41 -4.08
C ALA A 223 -3.91 20.09 -4.87
N THR A 224 -3.75 21.41 -4.74
CA THR A 224 -2.68 22.18 -5.37
C THR A 224 -1.67 22.62 -4.31
N HIS A 225 -0.41 22.21 -4.46
CA HIS A 225 0.67 22.56 -3.55
C HIS A 225 1.98 22.71 -4.32
N ARG A 226 2.68 23.85 -4.16
CA ARG A 226 3.97 24.16 -4.82
C ARG A 226 3.95 23.88 -6.33
N ASP A 227 2.99 24.47 -7.04
CA ASP A 227 2.77 24.34 -8.48
C ASP A 227 2.50 22.91 -8.99
N LYS A 228 2.22 21.97 -8.08
CA LYS A 228 1.82 20.60 -8.42
C LYS A 228 0.37 20.35 -8.03
N THR A 229 -0.34 19.64 -8.89
CA THR A 229 -1.70 19.18 -8.62
C THR A 229 -1.71 17.69 -8.34
N TYR A 230 -2.37 17.30 -7.26
CA TYR A 230 -2.56 15.93 -6.82
C TYR A 230 -4.05 15.57 -6.88
N TYR A 231 -4.34 14.31 -7.21
CA TYR A 231 -5.68 13.76 -7.22
C TYR A 231 -5.71 12.51 -6.36
N LEU A 232 -6.59 12.48 -5.36
CA LEU A 232 -6.87 11.29 -4.56
C LEU A 232 -8.35 10.98 -4.66
N THR A 233 -8.70 9.71 -4.79
CA THR A 233 -10.10 9.27 -4.91
C THR A 233 -10.48 8.37 -3.75
N THR A 234 -11.71 8.49 -3.30
CA THR A 234 -12.29 7.55 -2.33
C THR A 234 -13.77 7.33 -2.59
N THR A 235 -14.27 6.15 -2.27
CA THR A 235 -15.67 5.79 -2.48
C THR A 235 -16.36 5.62 -1.14
N VAL A 236 -17.53 6.25 -1.01
CA VAL A 236 -18.43 6.10 0.12
C VAL A 236 -19.55 5.16 -0.29
N HIS A 237 -19.79 4.12 0.49
CA HIS A 237 -20.89 3.19 0.27
C HIS A 237 -22.11 3.57 1.10
N ILE A 238 -23.29 3.49 0.49
CA ILE A 238 -24.57 3.79 1.13
C ILE A 238 -25.30 2.48 1.41
N ARG A 239 -25.66 2.26 2.68
CA ARG A 239 -26.27 1.00 3.13
C ARG A 239 -27.59 0.70 2.42
N LYS A 240 -28.36 1.72 2.08
CA LYS A 240 -29.63 1.62 1.38
C LYS A 240 -29.68 2.68 0.28
N PRO A 241 -29.05 2.42 -0.88
CA PRO A 241 -29.01 3.39 -1.95
C PRO A 241 -30.42 3.61 -2.51
N THR A 242 -30.76 4.86 -2.82
CA THR A 242 -31.97 5.23 -3.56
C THR A 242 -31.59 5.60 -5.00
N TYR A 243 -32.42 5.16 -5.95
CA TYR A 243 -32.23 5.40 -7.37
C TYR A 243 -33.45 6.13 -7.91
N GLU A 244 -33.24 7.28 -8.55
CA GLU A 244 -34.33 8.13 -9.08
C GLU A 244 -35.15 7.41 -10.15
N GLU A 245 -34.50 6.60 -10.98
CA GLU A 245 -35.13 5.84 -12.08
C GLU A 245 -35.39 4.37 -11.71
N GLY A 246 -35.26 4.01 -10.43
CA GLY A 246 -35.27 2.62 -9.99
C GLY A 246 -33.99 1.86 -10.35
N VAL A 247 -34.02 0.54 -10.19
CA VAL A 247 -32.89 -0.34 -10.55
C VAL A 247 -33.33 -1.20 -11.73
N TYR A 248 -32.56 -1.17 -12.83
CA TYR A 248 -32.76 -2.14 -13.91
C TYR A 248 -32.29 -3.51 -13.45
N VAL A 249 -33.25 -4.39 -13.18
CA VAL A 249 -33.01 -5.77 -12.79
C VAL A 249 -33.63 -6.67 -13.85
N PRO A 250 -32.85 -7.11 -14.87
CA PRO A 250 -33.41 -7.94 -15.94
C PRO A 250 -33.90 -9.28 -15.40
N GLU A 251 -33.31 -9.76 -14.31
CA GLU A 251 -33.66 -11.03 -13.68
C GLU A 251 -33.53 -10.92 -12.16
N LEU A 252 -34.58 -11.30 -11.44
CA LEU A 252 -34.62 -11.36 -9.98
C LEU A 252 -34.61 -12.83 -9.54
N GLN A 253 -33.55 -13.24 -8.84
CA GLN A 253 -33.36 -14.59 -8.30
C GLN A 253 -33.07 -14.53 -6.80
N TRP A 254 -33.62 -15.46 -6.02
CA TRP A 254 -33.23 -15.62 -4.62
C TRP A 254 -31.84 -16.26 -4.48
N LYS A 255 -31.55 -17.30 -5.29
CA LYS A 255 -30.25 -17.97 -5.41
C LYS A 255 -30.01 -18.49 -6.84
N PRO A 256 -28.77 -18.77 -7.22
CA PRO A 256 -28.48 -19.43 -8.49
C PRO A 256 -29.22 -20.77 -8.62
N GLY A 257 -29.99 -20.94 -9.71
CA GLY A 257 -30.76 -22.16 -9.99
C GLY A 257 -32.13 -22.26 -9.30
N GLU A 258 -32.54 -21.22 -8.56
CA GLU A 258 -33.86 -21.10 -7.95
C GLU A 258 -34.86 -20.36 -8.85
N PRO A 259 -36.15 -20.28 -8.45
CA PRO A 259 -37.15 -19.51 -9.18
C PRO A 259 -36.71 -18.09 -9.51
N TRP A 260 -37.08 -17.61 -10.69
CA TRP A 260 -36.72 -16.29 -11.18
C TRP A 260 -37.90 -15.54 -11.76
N ILE A 261 -37.78 -14.21 -11.72
CA ILE A 261 -38.64 -13.27 -12.43
C ILE A 261 -37.77 -12.56 -13.46
N HIS A 262 -38.10 -12.67 -14.74
CA HIS A 262 -37.42 -11.98 -15.82
C HIS A 262 -38.35 -10.92 -16.41
N PHE A 263 -37.81 -9.71 -16.56
CA PHE A 263 -38.52 -8.60 -17.18
C PHE A 263 -38.00 -8.49 -18.63
N ALA A 264 -38.77 -9.00 -19.58
CA ALA A 264 -38.52 -8.84 -21.01
C ALA A 264 -39.19 -7.54 -21.52
N GLU A 265 -38.89 -7.13 -22.75
CA GLU A 265 -39.39 -5.88 -23.35
C GLU A 265 -40.93 -5.81 -23.37
N ASP A 266 -41.62 -6.95 -23.55
CA ASP A 266 -43.07 -7.05 -23.73
C ASP A 266 -43.78 -7.93 -22.69
N ARG A 267 -43.05 -8.56 -21.75
CA ARG A 267 -43.63 -9.51 -20.79
C ARG A 267 -42.83 -9.67 -19.50
N VAL A 268 -43.51 -10.15 -18.47
CA VAL A 268 -42.90 -10.63 -17.22
C VAL A 268 -42.98 -12.15 -17.20
N GLU A 269 -41.83 -12.80 -17.17
CA GLU A 269 -41.69 -14.25 -17.14
C GLU A 269 -41.38 -14.71 -15.70
N ILE A 270 -42.18 -15.63 -15.16
CA ILE A 270 -41.99 -16.18 -13.80
C ILE A 270 -41.79 -17.69 -13.88
N ARG A 271 -40.60 -18.17 -13.52
CA ARG A 271 -40.25 -19.59 -13.56
C ARG A 271 -40.06 -20.15 -12.17
N VAL A 272 -40.63 -21.33 -11.87
CA VAL A 272 -40.37 -22.10 -10.65
C VAL A 272 -39.95 -23.52 -11.06
N GLY A 273 -38.66 -23.84 -10.90
CA GLY A 273 -38.11 -25.13 -11.34
C GLY A 273 -38.10 -25.30 -12.86
N GLN A 274 -38.60 -26.43 -13.37
CA GLN A 274 -38.68 -26.70 -14.81
C GLN A 274 -39.92 -26.08 -15.49
N GLY A 275 -40.86 -25.53 -14.72
CA GLY A 275 -42.14 -25.02 -15.24
C GLY A 275 -42.39 -23.53 -15.00
N TRP A 276 -43.41 -23.02 -15.69
CA TRP A 276 -43.99 -21.69 -15.48
C TRP A 276 -44.78 -21.63 -14.19
N SER A 277 -44.78 -20.47 -13.52
CA SER A 277 -45.39 -20.33 -12.20
C SER A 277 -46.63 -19.43 -12.19
N LYS A 278 -47.43 -19.55 -11.12
CA LYS A 278 -48.64 -18.75 -10.91
C LYS A 278 -48.30 -17.35 -10.40
N LEU A 279 -48.84 -16.33 -11.06
CA LEU A 279 -48.87 -14.95 -10.54
C LEU A 279 -50.14 -14.76 -9.72
N SER A 280 -50.01 -14.43 -8.43
CA SER A 280 -51.13 -14.00 -7.59
C SER A 280 -51.03 -12.50 -7.35
N ALA A 281 -52.01 -11.76 -7.85
CA ALA A 281 -52.11 -10.31 -7.68
C ALA A 281 -53.48 -9.96 -7.07
N GLY A 282 -53.50 -9.02 -6.12
CA GLY A 282 -54.73 -8.63 -5.43
C GLY A 282 -55.71 -7.89 -6.34
N THR A 283 -55.21 -7.07 -7.27
CA THR A 283 -56.00 -6.41 -8.31
C THR A 283 -55.12 -6.28 -9.54
N VAL A 284 -55.66 -6.61 -10.70
CA VAL A 284 -55.00 -6.43 -12.00
C VAL A 284 -55.88 -5.50 -12.81
N ASP A 285 -55.40 -4.29 -13.07
CA ASP A 285 -56.03 -3.34 -13.98
C ASP A 285 -55.32 -3.46 -15.33
N THR A 286 -56.00 -4.04 -16.32
CA THR A 286 -55.45 -4.31 -17.64
C THR A 286 -56.55 -4.24 -18.69
N THR A 287 -56.18 -3.90 -19.91
CA THR A 287 -57.07 -3.88 -21.06
C THR A 287 -57.36 -5.28 -21.61
N THR A 288 -56.48 -6.26 -21.37
CA THR A 288 -56.63 -7.63 -21.88
C THR A 288 -55.95 -8.63 -20.96
N VAL A 289 -56.58 -9.79 -20.76
CA VAL A 289 -55.97 -10.96 -20.13
C VAL A 289 -56.09 -12.11 -21.13
N ILE A 290 -54.95 -12.69 -21.49
CA ILE A 290 -54.87 -13.89 -22.33
C ILE A 290 -54.29 -14.99 -21.45
N ALA A 291 -54.97 -16.13 -21.37
CA ALA A 291 -54.49 -17.31 -20.66
C ALA A 291 -54.66 -18.54 -21.55
N GLU A 292 -53.63 -19.39 -21.57
CA GLU A 292 -53.68 -20.69 -22.24
C GLU A 292 -54.44 -21.73 -21.41
N GLU A 293 -54.55 -21.51 -20.09
CA GLU A 293 -55.23 -22.37 -19.13
C GLU A 293 -56.29 -21.60 -18.31
N GLU A 294 -56.79 -22.22 -17.23
CA GLU A 294 -57.83 -21.67 -16.36
C GLU A 294 -57.37 -20.42 -15.60
N ILE A 295 -58.16 -19.35 -15.68
CA ILE A 295 -58.03 -18.16 -14.82
C ILE A 295 -58.92 -18.35 -13.59
N GLN A 296 -58.30 -18.44 -12.41
CA GLN A 296 -59.03 -18.46 -11.13
C GLN A 296 -59.04 -17.05 -10.51
N ALA A 297 -60.22 -16.43 -10.43
CA ALA A 297 -60.41 -15.12 -9.82
C ALA A 297 -61.54 -15.15 -8.79
N SER A 298 -61.31 -14.59 -7.60
CA SER A 298 -62.33 -14.47 -6.55
C SER A 298 -63.36 -13.39 -6.83
N LYS A 299 -63.01 -12.40 -7.67
CA LYS A 299 -63.89 -11.33 -8.15
C LYS A 299 -63.41 -10.84 -9.51
N LEU A 300 -64.30 -10.83 -10.50
CA LEU A 300 -64.04 -10.29 -11.83
C LEU A 300 -65.04 -9.17 -12.12
N SER A 301 -64.55 -7.99 -12.52
CA SER A 301 -65.38 -6.89 -13.00
C SER A 301 -64.85 -6.44 -14.36
N ALA A 302 -65.65 -6.61 -15.42
CA ALA A 302 -65.29 -6.24 -16.77
C ALA A 302 -66.46 -5.48 -17.42
N THR A 303 -66.16 -4.40 -18.15
CA THR A 303 -67.18 -3.62 -18.87
C THR A 303 -67.67 -4.36 -20.12
N THR A 304 -66.88 -5.31 -20.64
CA THR A 304 -67.25 -6.20 -21.76
C THR A 304 -66.48 -7.51 -21.61
N VAL A 305 -67.17 -8.65 -21.64
CA VAL A 305 -66.56 -9.98 -21.65
C VAL A 305 -66.85 -10.61 -23.02
N ALA A 306 -65.81 -10.79 -23.83
CA ALA A 306 -65.90 -11.57 -25.06
C ALA A 306 -65.25 -12.93 -24.81
N THR A 307 -66.06 -13.97 -24.59
CA THR A 307 -65.58 -15.36 -24.55
C THR A 307 -65.59 -15.92 -25.96
N GLN A 308 -64.42 -16.16 -26.54
CA GLN A 308 -64.28 -16.86 -27.81
C GLN A 308 -63.87 -18.31 -27.50
N ASN A 309 -64.84 -19.22 -27.47
CA ASN A 309 -64.54 -20.65 -27.39
C ASN A 309 -63.98 -21.07 -28.74
N LEU A 310 -62.68 -21.26 -28.83
CA LEU A 310 -62.07 -21.99 -29.95
C LEU A 310 -62.55 -23.44 -29.84
N MET A 311 -63.48 -23.83 -30.71
CA MET A 311 -63.88 -25.22 -30.85
C MET A 311 -62.64 -26.05 -31.24
N PRO A 312 -62.47 -27.26 -30.69
CA PRO A 312 -61.44 -28.16 -31.17
C PRO A 312 -61.72 -28.45 -32.65
N LEU A 313 -60.74 -28.18 -33.51
CA LEU A 313 -60.73 -28.67 -34.88
C LEU A 313 -60.89 -30.20 -34.82
N GLN A 314 -62.06 -30.69 -35.20
CA GLN A 314 -62.22 -32.11 -35.49
C GLN A 314 -61.39 -32.41 -36.74
N GLU A 315 -60.35 -33.22 -36.56
CA GLU A 315 -59.69 -33.90 -37.67
C GLU A 315 -60.75 -34.69 -38.43
N THR A 316 -60.91 -34.37 -39.71
CA THR A 316 -61.64 -35.21 -40.66
C THR A 316 -60.60 -36.11 -41.34
N GLU A 317 -60.96 -37.39 -41.41
CA GLU A 317 -60.17 -38.57 -41.83
C GLU A 317 -59.23 -38.39 -43.04
#